data_AF-A0A820N299-F1
#
_entry.id   AF-A0A820N299-F1
#
_cell.length_a   1.000
_cell.length_b   1.000
_cell.length_c   1.000
_cell.angle_alpha   90.00
_cell.angle_beta   90.00
_cell.angle_gamma   90.00
#
_symmetry.space_group_name_H-M   'P 1'
#
loop_
_entity.id
_entity.type
_entity.pdbx_description
1 polymer ?
#
loop_
_entity_poly.entity_id
_entity_poly.type
_entity_poly.pdbx_seq_one_letter_code
_entity_poly.pdbx_strand_id
1 'polypeptide(L)'
;RLPGWDKGSYGYHGDDGHSFCSSGSGIAYGPTFTTGDYVGCCVNFLENFCFYTCNGYNIGTSFKDIPSEIYPTVGLQTPLEAIEANFGLSPFKFDIDKYMDEFREKTRRGIVECTLKENELLHQTQLRRIVSTYLVH
;
A
#
# COMPACT_ATOMS: atom_id res chain seq x y z
N ARG A 1 3.03 -24.75 -4.23
CA ARG A 1 2.09 -23.67 -4.65
C ARG A 1 2.72 -22.36 -4.23
N LEU A 2 2.65 -21.35 -5.08
CA LEU A 2 3.29 -20.06 -4.83
C LEU A 2 2.28 -19.05 -4.23
N PRO A 3 2.75 -18.04 -3.48
CA PRO A 3 1.90 -16.99 -2.96
C PRO A 3 1.06 -16.33 -4.06
N GLY A 4 -0.20 -16.02 -3.76
CA GLY A 4 -1.12 -15.39 -4.70
C GLY A 4 -2.08 -16.35 -5.42
N TRP A 5 -1.78 -17.65 -5.48
CA TRP A 5 -2.63 -18.61 -6.20
C TRP A 5 -3.91 -19.01 -5.47
N ASP A 6 -3.85 -19.06 -4.14
CA ASP A 6 -4.96 -19.49 -3.29
C ASP A 6 -5.68 -18.29 -2.66
N LYS A 7 -6.96 -18.49 -2.32
CA LYS A 7 -7.81 -17.45 -1.71
C LYS A 7 -7.17 -16.89 -0.43
N GLY A 8 -7.12 -15.57 -0.32
CA GLY A 8 -6.48 -14.87 0.80
C GLY A 8 -4.94 -14.83 0.71
N SER A 9 -4.38 -15.25 -0.42
CA SER A 9 -2.95 -15.15 -0.71
C SER A 9 -2.69 -14.11 -1.79
N TYR A 10 -1.54 -13.44 -1.69
CA TYR A 10 -1.11 -12.35 -2.55
C TYR A 10 0.37 -12.55 -2.88
N GLY A 11 0.78 -12.42 -4.14
CA GLY A 11 2.15 -12.69 -4.54
C GLY A 11 2.60 -11.93 -5.78
N TYR A 12 3.90 -11.68 -5.87
CA TYR A 12 4.59 -11.10 -7.03
C TYR A 12 5.70 -12.07 -7.43
N HIS A 13 5.67 -12.54 -8.68
CA HIS A 13 6.50 -13.67 -9.13
C HIS A 13 7.66 -13.17 -9.99
N GLY A 14 8.82 -13.82 -9.85
CA GLY A 14 10.08 -13.34 -10.41
C GLY A 14 10.32 -13.74 -11.86
N ASP A 15 9.73 -14.85 -12.32
CA ASP A 15 9.89 -15.38 -13.66
C ASP A 15 9.12 -14.58 -14.73
N ASP A 16 7.95 -14.04 -14.38
CA ASP A 16 7.08 -13.30 -15.30
C ASP A 16 6.83 -11.84 -14.90
N GLY A 17 7.19 -11.44 -13.68
CA GLY A 17 6.93 -10.10 -13.16
C GLY A 17 5.44 -9.82 -12.87
N HIS A 18 4.60 -10.86 -12.80
CA HIS A 18 3.16 -10.71 -12.61
C HIS A 18 2.78 -10.70 -11.13
N SER A 19 1.67 -10.02 -10.84
CA SER A 19 1.00 -10.07 -9.55
C SER A 19 -0.14 -11.09 -9.56
N PHE A 20 -0.29 -11.82 -8.46
CA PHE A 20 -1.27 -12.88 -8.27
C PHE A 20 -2.08 -12.54 -7.01
N CYS A 21 -3.40 -12.38 -7.17
CA CYS A 21 -4.32 -11.98 -6.11
C CYS A 21 -5.43 -13.01 -5.99
N SER A 22 -5.27 -13.97 -5.07
CA SER A 22 -6.24 -15.06 -4.86
C SER A 22 -6.65 -15.81 -6.14
N SER A 23 -5.71 -15.94 -7.09
CA SER A 23 -5.95 -16.45 -8.44
C SER A 23 -4.67 -17.06 -9.00
N GLY A 24 -4.79 -18.20 -9.68
CA GLY A 24 -3.69 -18.82 -10.43
C GLY A 24 -3.35 -18.08 -11.73
N SER A 25 -4.18 -17.13 -12.17
CA SER A 25 -3.91 -16.26 -13.32
C SER A 25 -3.32 -14.94 -12.84
N GLY A 26 -2.07 -14.68 -13.21
CA GLY A 26 -1.35 -13.45 -12.90
C GLY A 26 -1.73 -12.29 -13.82
N ILE A 27 -1.44 -11.07 -13.39
CA ILE A 27 -1.61 -9.83 -14.16
C ILE A 27 -0.27 -9.11 -14.21
N ALA A 28 0.10 -8.60 -15.39
CA ALA A 28 1.31 -7.80 -15.58
C ALA A 28 1.37 -6.66 -14.56
N TYR A 29 2.51 -6.54 -13.86
CA TYR A 29 2.64 -5.63 -12.73
C TYR A 29 4.00 -4.94 -12.70
N GLY A 30 5.08 -5.72 -12.61
CA GLY A 30 6.44 -5.22 -12.43
C GLY A 30 7.43 -5.88 -13.39
N PRO A 31 8.72 -5.52 -13.28
CA PRO A 31 9.77 -6.23 -13.98
C PRO A 31 9.90 -7.68 -13.46
N THR A 32 10.62 -8.52 -14.19
CA THR A 32 11.13 -9.77 -13.62
C THR A 32 12.25 -9.46 -12.62
N PHE A 33 12.59 -10.42 -11.75
CA PHE A 33 13.69 -10.30 -10.81
C PHE A 33 14.42 -11.63 -10.65
N THR A 34 15.71 -11.58 -10.37
CA THR A 34 16.59 -12.75 -10.37
C THR A 34 17.71 -12.63 -9.32
N THR A 35 18.71 -13.49 -9.42
CA THR A 35 19.87 -13.53 -8.53
C THR A 35 20.53 -12.15 -8.44
N GLY A 36 20.64 -11.63 -7.21
CA GLY A 36 21.24 -10.34 -6.91
C GLY A 36 20.25 -9.18 -6.77
N ASP A 37 18.98 -9.37 -7.13
CA ASP A 37 17.94 -8.36 -6.94
C ASP A 37 17.41 -8.35 -5.50
N TYR A 38 17.00 -7.15 -5.05
CA TYR A 38 16.33 -6.94 -3.78
C TYR A 38 14.86 -6.62 -4.00
N VAL A 39 13.97 -7.51 -3.56
CA VAL A 39 12.51 -7.30 -3.64
C VAL A 39 11.97 -7.01 -2.25
N GLY A 40 11.34 -5.84 -2.09
CA GLY A 40 10.63 -5.48 -0.86
C GLY A 40 9.11 -5.60 -1.04
N CYS A 41 8.40 -5.91 0.03
CA CYS A 41 6.94 -5.94 0.08
C CYS A 41 6.48 -4.96 1.16
N CYS A 42 5.74 -3.93 0.77
CA CYS A 42 5.29 -2.86 1.64
C CYS A 42 3.77 -2.91 1.78
N VAL A 43 3.31 -3.00 3.02
CA VAL A 43 1.90 -3.16 3.37
C VAL A 43 1.43 -1.91 4.12
N ASN A 44 0.44 -1.23 3.56
CA ASN A 44 -0.24 -0.12 4.22
C ASN A 44 -1.54 -0.61 4.84
N PHE A 45 -1.54 -0.78 6.17
CA PHE A 45 -2.71 -1.23 6.95
C PHE A 45 -3.75 -0.12 7.20
N LEU A 46 -3.43 1.15 6.95
CA LEU A 46 -4.37 2.26 7.11
C LEU A 46 -5.25 2.41 5.87
N GLU A 47 -4.62 2.29 4.69
CA GLU A 47 -5.29 2.43 3.40
C GLU A 47 -5.56 1.07 2.73
N ASN A 48 -5.27 -0.04 3.43
CA ASN A 48 -5.50 -1.43 3.01
C ASN A 48 -4.96 -1.74 1.59
N PHE A 49 -3.74 -1.33 1.29
CA PHE A 49 -3.10 -1.68 0.03
C PHE A 49 -1.66 -2.16 0.22
N CYS A 50 -1.16 -2.87 -0.77
CA CYS A 50 0.21 -3.37 -0.81
C CYS A 50 0.89 -2.92 -2.10
N PHE A 51 2.19 -2.65 -2.01
CA PHE A 51 3.06 -2.39 -3.14
C PHE A 51 4.39 -3.10 -2.95
N TYR A 52 5.05 -3.43 -4.05
CA TYR A 52 6.39 -3.98 -4.02
C TYR A 52 7.44 -2.92 -4.36
N THR A 53 8.67 -3.24 -4.01
CA THR A 53 9.85 -2.49 -4.43
C THR A 53 10.82 -3.44 -5.11
N CYS A 54 11.56 -2.95 -6.11
CA CYS A 54 12.64 -3.68 -6.74
C CYS A 54 13.90 -2.80 -6.71
N ASN A 55 14.97 -3.33 -6.12
CA ASN A 55 16.27 -2.66 -5.97
C ASN A 55 16.19 -1.27 -5.33
N GLY A 56 15.23 -1.08 -4.41
CA GLY A 56 15.01 0.18 -3.69
C GLY A 56 14.06 1.16 -4.37
N TYR A 57 13.43 0.77 -5.49
CA TYR A 57 12.44 1.60 -6.19
C TYR A 57 11.03 1.04 -5.98
N ASN A 58 10.07 1.90 -5.65
CA ASN A 58 8.65 1.54 -5.60
C ASN A 58 8.13 1.30 -7.02
N ILE A 59 7.55 0.12 -7.28
CA ILE A 59 7.03 -0.28 -8.60
C ILE A 59 5.50 -0.18 -8.71
N GLY A 60 4.85 0.51 -7.77
CA GLY A 60 3.43 0.83 -7.78
C GLY A 60 2.57 -0.13 -6.96
N THR A 61 1.32 0.24 -6.71
CA THR A 61 0.35 -0.58 -5.95
C THR A 61 0.02 -1.87 -6.69
N SER A 62 0.20 -3.02 -6.03
CA SER A 62 -0.18 -4.33 -6.56
C SER A 62 -1.59 -4.74 -6.15
N PHE A 63 -1.90 -4.58 -4.86
CA PHE A 63 -3.16 -5.07 -4.28
C PHE A 63 -3.85 -3.97 -3.49
N LYS A 64 -5.18 -3.98 -3.54
CA LYS A 64 -6.07 -3.13 -2.74
C LYS A 64 -6.99 -4.02 -1.92
N ASP A 65 -7.60 -3.44 -0.90
CA ASP A 65 -8.54 -4.10 0.01
C ASP A 65 -7.94 -5.35 0.67
N ILE A 66 -6.65 -5.27 1.03
CA ILE A 66 -5.96 -6.37 1.71
C ILE A 66 -6.50 -6.52 3.14
N PRO A 67 -6.64 -7.75 3.66
CA PRO A 67 -7.07 -7.99 5.03
C PRO A 67 -5.99 -7.57 6.03
N SER A 68 -6.40 -7.30 7.26
CA SER A 68 -5.50 -6.89 8.36
C SER A 68 -4.59 -8.02 8.86
N GLU A 69 -5.02 -9.27 8.70
CA GLU A 69 -4.28 -10.45 9.13
C GLU A 69 -3.62 -11.13 7.93
N ILE A 70 -2.37 -10.75 7.66
CA ILE A 70 -1.53 -11.37 6.63
C ILE A 70 -0.15 -11.68 7.19
N TYR A 71 0.50 -12.69 6.62
CA TYR A 71 1.82 -13.14 7.03
C TYR A 71 2.81 -13.00 5.87
N PRO A 72 4.03 -12.49 6.13
CA PRO A 72 5.10 -12.52 5.13
C PRO A 72 5.31 -13.96 4.66
N THR A 73 5.25 -14.17 3.34
CA THR A 73 5.32 -15.51 2.75
C THR A 73 6.22 -15.47 1.53
N VAL A 74 7.11 -16.46 1.40
CA VAL A 74 7.91 -16.70 0.21
C VAL A 74 7.64 -18.12 -0.27
N GLY A 75 7.53 -18.32 -1.58
CA GLY A 75 7.41 -19.64 -2.20
C GLY A 75 8.49 -19.83 -3.24
N LEU A 76 9.12 -21.00 -3.23
CA LEU A 76 10.12 -21.43 -4.20
C LEU A 76 9.58 -22.64 -4.95
N GLN A 77 9.97 -22.81 -6.21
CA GLN A 77 9.46 -23.87 -7.09
C GLN A 77 10.55 -24.77 -7.65
N THR A 78 11.71 -24.23 -8.03
CA THR A 78 12.77 -25.02 -8.66
C THR A 78 13.93 -25.31 -7.69
N PRO A 79 14.67 -26.42 -7.89
CA PRO A 79 15.89 -26.68 -7.13
C PRO A 79 16.89 -25.54 -7.28
N LEU A 80 17.68 -25.29 -6.24
CA LEU A 80 18.73 -24.26 -6.17
C LEU A 80 18.24 -22.82 -6.00
N GLU A 81 16.93 -22.57 -6.03
CA GLU A 81 16.39 -21.28 -5.58
C GLU A 81 16.69 -21.08 -4.09
N ALA A 82 17.23 -19.91 -3.76
CA ALA A 82 17.53 -19.50 -2.40
C ALA A 82 17.27 -18.01 -2.24
N ILE A 83 16.83 -17.61 -1.05
CA ILE A 83 16.52 -16.24 -0.70
C ILE A 83 17.03 -15.95 0.71
N GLU A 84 17.27 -14.68 0.98
CA GLU A 84 17.51 -14.16 2.32
C GLU A 84 16.39 -13.17 2.67
N ALA A 85 15.78 -13.33 3.84
CA ALA A 85 14.73 -12.45 4.31
C ALA A 85 15.28 -11.47 5.34
N ASN A 86 15.11 -10.17 5.10
CA ASN A 86 15.39 -9.12 6.06
C ASN A 86 14.08 -8.62 6.68
N PHE A 87 13.85 -8.93 7.96
CA PHE A 87 12.70 -8.45 8.74
C PHE A 87 13.02 -7.21 9.58
N GLY A 88 14.01 -6.42 9.18
CA GLY A 88 14.46 -5.21 9.88
C GLY A 88 15.71 -5.40 10.74
N LEU A 89 16.42 -6.53 10.61
CA LEU A 89 17.70 -6.75 11.28
C LEU A 89 18.86 -5.99 10.61
N SER A 90 18.71 -5.69 9.33
CA SER A 90 19.66 -4.90 8.53
C SER A 90 18.92 -3.74 7.87
N PRO A 91 19.61 -2.65 7.48
CA PRO A 91 19.00 -1.57 6.71
C PRO A 91 18.34 -2.08 5.43
N PHE A 92 17.15 -1.56 5.11
CA PHE A 92 16.45 -1.89 3.88
C PHE A 92 17.08 -1.20 2.66
N LYS A 93 16.96 -1.84 1.49
CA LYS A 93 17.34 -1.22 0.21
C LYS A 93 16.41 -0.06 -0.16
N PHE A 94 15.12 -0.20 0.14
CA PHE A 94 14.12 0.85 0.03
C PHE A 94 14.19 1.76 1.25
N ASP A 95 14.18 3.07 1.03
CA ASP A 95 14.17 4.08 2.10
C ASP A 95 12.76 4.17 2.72
N ILE A 96 12.45 3.19 3.58
CA ILE A 96 11.15 3.08 4.24
C ILE A 96 10.93 4.23 5.22
N ASP A 97 11.97 4.75 5.85
CA ASP A 97 11.87 5.84 6.82
C ASP A 97 11.40 7.12 6.12
N LYS A 98 12.04 7.48 5.00
CA LYS A 98 11.61 8.61 4.17
C LYS A 98 10.17 8.44 3.67
N TYR A 99 9.82 7.24 3.21
CA TYR A 99 8.44 6.95 2.77
C TYR A 99 7.42 7.17 3.91
N MET A 100 7.74 6.72 5.12
CA MET A 100 6.87 6.88 6.28
C MET A 100 6.72 8.34 6.70
N ASP A 101 7.78 9.13 6.61
CA ASP A 101 7.73 10.56 6.92
C ASP A 101 6.87 11.32 5.89
N GLU A 102 7.07 11.06 4.59
CA GLU A 102 6.24 11.63 3.52
C GLU A 102 4.77 11.24 3.69
N PHE A 103 4.50 9.97 4.04
CA PHE A 103 3.16 9.48 4.30
C PHE A 103 2.52 10.20 5.49
N ARG A 104 3.22 10.31 6.63
CA ARG A 104 2.73 11.03 7.83
C ARG A 104 2.43 12.49 7.53
N GLU A 105 3.30 13.17 6.77
CA GLU A 105 3.07 14.56 6.38
C GLU A 105 1.82 14.72 5.51
N LYS A 106 1.62 13.80 4.55
CA LYS A 106 0.43 13.78 3.69
C LYS A 106 -0.83 13.55 4.52
N THR A 107 -0.84 12.56 5.41
CA THR A 107 -1.97 12.27 6.29
C THR A 107 -2.29 13.46 7.20
N ARG A 108 -1.27 14.06 7.83
CA ARG A 108 -1.43 15.24 8.70
C ARG A 108 -2.05 16.41 7.94
N ARG A 109 -1.58 16.67 6.71
CA ARG A 109 -2.10 17.73 5.85
C ARG A 109 -3.57 17.48 5.50
N GLY A 110 -3.92 16.24 5.14
CA GLY A 110 -5.29 15.85 4.85
C GLY A 110 -6.24 16.06 6.03
N ILE A 111 -5.81 15.73 7.25
CA ILE A 111 -6.59 15.97 8.47
C ILE A 111 -6.86 17.47 8.65
N VAL A 112 -5.81 18.31 8.57
CA VAL A 112 -5.95 19.76 8.74
C VAL A 112 -6.90 20.35 7.69
N GLU A 113 -6.76 19.96 6.43
CA GLU A 113 -7.62 20.45 5.34
C GLU A 113 -9.09 20.03 5.53
N CYS A 114 -9.33 18.79 5.98
CA CYS A 114 -10.67 18.30 6.28
C CYS A 114 -11.34 19.10 7.39
N THR A 115 -10.62 19.32 8.51
CA THR A 115 -11.13 20.09 9.66
C THR A 115 -11.46 21.53 9.28
N LEU A 116 -10.66 22.17 8.41
CA LEU A 116 -10.94 23.53 7.94
C LEU A 116 -12.22 23.59 7.09
N LYS A 117 -12.41 22.63 6.18
CA LYS A 117 -13.62 22.55 5.34
C LYS A 117 -14.88 22.29 6.17
N GLU A 118 -14.79 21.43 7.17
CA GLU A 118 -15.89 21.16 8.11
C GLU A 118 -16.29 22.43 8.89
N ASN A 119 -15.31 23.17 9.39
CA ASN A 119 -15.55 24.43 10.07
C ASN A 119 -16.18 25.47 9.13
N GLU A 120 -15.69 25.61 7.90
CA GLU A 120 -16.27 26.55 6.93
C GLU A 120 -17.74 26.20 6.60
N LEU A 121 -18.04 24.92 6.40
CA LEU A 121 -19.40 24.44 6.16
C LEU A 121 -20.33 24.71 7.35
N LEU A 122 -19.83 24.55 8.57
CA LEU A 122 -20.56 24.85 9.79
C LEU A 122 -20.91 26.34 9.87
N HIS A 123 -19.93 27.23 9.63
CA HIS A 123 -20.16 28.68 9.62
C HIS A 123 -21.19 29.08 8.55
N GLN A 124 -21.09 28.53 7.33
CA GLN A 124 -22.07 28.80 6.28
C GLN A 124 -23.49 28.35 6.66
N THR A 125 -23.61 27.19 7.30
CA THR A 125 -24.91 26.67 7.76
C THR A 125 -25.51 27.57 8.84
N GLN A 126 -24.71 28.03 9.79
CA GLN A 126 -25.14 28.95 10.84
C GLN A 126 -25.61 30.28 10.26
N LEU A 127 -24.84 30.87 9.32
CA LEU A 127 -25.22 32.11 8.66
C LEU A 127 -26.54 31.98 7.89
N ARG A 128 -26.71 30.91 7.10
CA ARG A 128 -27.97 30.65 6.39
C ARG A 128 -29.16 30.53 7.33
N ARG A 129 -28.98 29.87 8.48
CA ARG A 129 -30.04 29.73 9.49
C ARG A 129 -30.46 31.09 10.05
N ILE A 130 -29.50 31.94 10.40
CA ILE A 130 -29.77 33.27 10.94
C ILE A 130 -30.51 34.15 9.92
N VAL A 131 -30.03 34.18 8.67
CA VAL A 131 -30.68 34.90 7.58
C VAL A 131 -32.10 34.40 7.35
N SER A 132 -32.30 33.07 7.33
CA SER A 132 -33.63 32.47 7.17
C SER A 132 -34.57 32.85 8.31
N THR A 133 -34.12 32.90 9.56
CA THR A 133 -34.97 33.33 10.68
C THR A 133 -35.33 34.81 10.63
N TYR A 134 -34.46 35.66 10.06
CA TYR A 134 -34.75 37.09 9.90
C TYR A 134 -35.75 37.37 8.78
N LEU A 135 -35.68 36.62 7.66
CA LEU A 135 -36.56 36.80 6.50
C LEU A 135 -37.99 36.27 6.70
N VAL A 136 -38.26 35.53 7.77
CA VAL A 136 -39.59 34.97 8.10
C VAL A 136 -40.37 35.87 9.08
N HIS A 137 -39.76 36.96 9.53
CA HIS A 137 -40.40 38.04 10.29
C HIS A 137 -40.50 39.31 9.45
#